data_AF-A0A1V5CDQ7-F1
#
_entry.id   AF-A0A1V5CDQ7-F1
#
_cell.length_a   1.000
_cell.length_b   1.000
_cell.length_c   1.000
_cell.angle_alpha   90.00
_cell.angle_beta   90.00
_cell.angle_gamma   90.00
#
_symmetry.space_group_name_H-M   'P 1'
#
loop_
_entity.id
_entity.type
_entity.pdbx_description
1 polymer ?
#
loop_
_entity_poly.entity_id
_entity_poly.type
_entity_poly.pdbx_seq_one_letter_code
_entity_poly.pdbx_strand_id
1 'polypeptide(L)'
;MLKARLLGGMLNKARRGELWVRPPIGFVHDGEKLALDPDRQIQDTVRLLFETFRRTGSAERVVKHFSTEGILFPHRFVRDEVVFCPLEHHQVVRILHNPRYAGAYVFGKTRQRKGAGHIRYRKLPREEWTVFLPDSHPGYLSWEEFEANQAVLRDNANGYGIDRPKRPAREGVALLQGIVLCGVCGRSMTVRYYVRRGHPVPNYVCQRQSIETAAGHPCQIVPGTGLDDAVGEVILDAASPASLEVALQVFEEIRTRKAEVDRIRRATIERAREEAEVARRQYMLVRPENRLVADTLERQWNEKLSLLSQAEEDYRKMKQDSSEPTAEDRERIQALARDLPRVWKDPRTSARDKKRMLRLLVEDITLTREAPMIRIDIRWKGGATTTVTRPLPLNAPDMVRTPPSIVEMVRALAPHETDREIAKTLNIRDLHSGKGRRFAPKIIKSIRFAYGIDNMRDRYRKEGWLTSREIAAQLKVHPATAKRFAREGLLRAVRVNDKGDCLFEPVSGPLPVPHKGKRYRDRCFPENVSNLPNEVQYEA
;
A
#
# COMPACT_ATOMS: atom_id res chain seq x y z
N MET A 1 36.21 41.56 30.45
CA MET A 1 36.07 42.47 29.28
C MET A 1 36.66 41.93 27.97
N LEU A 2 37.88 41.35 27.94
CA LEU A 2 38.50 40.83 26.70
C LEU A 2 37.69 39.74 25.95
N LYS A 3 37.14 38.76 26.67
CA LYS A 3 36.32 37.68 26.08
C LYS A 3 35.06 38.20 25.39
N ALA A 4 34.42 39.23 25.93
CA ALA A 4 33.24 39.86 25.32
C ALA A 4 33.62 40.65 24.05
N ARG A 5 34.77 41.34 24.05
CA ARG A 5 35.31 42.03 22.87
C ARG A 5 35.69 41.07 21.74
N LEU A 6 36.33 39.94 22.06
CA LEU A 6 36.66 38.90 21.08
C LEU A 6 35.40 38.26 20.47
N LEU A 7 34.39 37.96 21.29
CA LEU A 7 33.10 37.46 20.82
C LEU A 7 32.36 38.49 19.94
N GLY A 8 32.38 39.77 20.33
CA GLY A 8 31.81 40.86 19.53
C GLY A 8 32.51 41.05 18.18
N GLY A 9 33.85 40.99 18.15
CA GLY A 9 34.63 41.05 16.91
C GLY A 9 34.36 39.88 15.97
N MET A 10 34.28 38.66 16.52
CA MET A 10 33.90 37.45 15.77
C MET A 10 32.49 37.57 15.19
N LEU A 11 31.52 38.05 15.97
CA LEU A 11 30.14 38.24 15.52
C LEU A 11 30.04 39.34 14.45
N ASN A 12 30.80 40.42 14.56
CA ASN A 12 30.84 41.47 13.53
C ASN A 12 31.43 40.96 12.21
N LYS A 13 32.53 40.18 12.25
CA LYS A 13 33.06 39.50 11.05
C LYS A 13 32.05 38.52 10.47
N ALA A 14 31.37 37.75 11.32
CA ALA A 14 30.34 36.81 10.87
C ALA A 14 29.18 37.53 10.18
N ARG A 15 28.70 38.65 10.72
CA ARG A 15 27.61 39.45 10.13
C ARG A 15 27.93 40.01 8.75
N ARG A 16 29.21 40.24 8.45
CA ARG A 16 29.67 40.66 7.12
C ARG A 16 30.01 39.48 6.20
N GLY A 17 29.91 38.24 6.67
CA GLY A 17 30.29 37.05 5.90
C GLY A 17 31.80 36.79 5.81
N GLU A 18 32.62 37.60 6.49
CA GLU A 18 34.10 37.59 6.42
C GLU A 18 34.74 36.67 7.48
N LEU A 19 33.96 36.10 8.39
CA LEU A 19 34.52 35.21 9.39
C LEU A 19 34.99 33.92 8.71
N TRP A 20 36.30 33.67 8.80
CA TRP A 20 36.88 32.46 8.25
C TRP A 20 36.29 31.22 8.94
N VAL A 21 35.58 30.41 8.14
CA VAL A 21 35.10 29.10 8.52
C VAL A 21 35.61 28.11 7.49
N ARG A 22 36.16 26.99 7.96
CA ARG A 22 36.71 25.93 7.10
C ARG A 22 35.71 25.59 5.97
N PRO A 23 36.14 25.63 4.69
CA PRO A 23 35.26 25.33 3.57
C PRO A 23 34.82 23.85 3.62
N PRO A 24 33.55 23.54 3.30
CA PRO A 24 33.16 22.17 3.03
C PRO A 24 33.82 21.70 1.73
N ILE A 25 33.84 20.39 1.50
CA ILE A 25 34.38 19.83 0.26
C ILE A 25 33.66 20.41 -0.97
N GLY A 26 34.40 20.64 -2.05
CA GLY A 26 33.90 21.33 -3.24
C GLY A 26 34.03 22.85 -3.18
N PHE A 27 34.61 23.40 -2.13
CA PHE A 27 34.87 24.82 -1.99
C PHE A 27 36.30 25.12 -1.54
N VAL A 28 36.80 26.27 -1.96
CA VAL A 28 38.04 26.89 -1.46
C VAL A 28 37.75 28.34 -1.07
N HIS A 29 38.65 28.96 -0.31
CA HIS A 29 38.58 30.41 -0.11
C HIS A 29 39.37 31.11 -1.22
N ASP A 30 38.73 32.06 -1.88
CA ASP A 30 39.34 33.01 -2.81
C ASP A 30 39.32 34.39 -2.14
N GLY A 31 40.45 34.77 -1.54
CA GLY A 31 40.53 35.89 -0.60
C GLY A 31 39.65 35.66 0.63
N GLU A 32 38.68 36.55 0.86
CA GLU A 32 37.74 36.48 1.99
C GLU A 32 36.41 35.78 1.65
N LYS A 33 36.22 35.37 0.39
CA LYS A 33 34.97 34.76 -0.08
C LYS A 33 35.15 33.27 -0.38
N LEU A 34 34.05 32.53 -0.24
CA LEU A 34 34.01 31.14 -0.66
C LEU A 34 33.87 31.08 -2.19
N ALA A 35 34.68 30.25 -2.84
CA ALA A 35 34.57 29.96 -4.26
C ALA A 35 34.49 28.44 -4.48
N LEU A 36 33.99 28.02 -5.65
CA LEU A 36 34.02 26.61 -6.04
C LEU A 36 35.46 26.12 -6.15
N ASP A 37 35.68 24.86 -5.81
CA ASP A 37 36.99 24.22 -5.94
C ASP A 37 37.48 24.28 -7.39
N PRO A 38 38.73 24.72 -7.67
CA PRO A 38 39.25 24.74 -9.04
C PRO A 38 39.33 23.35 -9.68
N ASP A 39 39.41 22.27 -8.89
CA ASP A 39 39.43 20.91 -9.39
C ASP A 39 38.05 20.48 -9.92
N ARG A 40 37.98 20.24 -11.23
CA ARG A 40 36.77 19.78 -11.92
C ARG A 40 36.27 18.43 -11.43
N GLN A 41 37.17 17.50 -11.11
CA GLN A 41 36.78 16.18 -10.61
C GLN A 41 36.04 16.30 -9.27
N ILE A 42 36.51 17.19 -8.39
CA ILE A 42 35.84 17.48 -7.13
C ILE A 42 34.45 18.08 -7.39
N GLN A 43 34.36 19.08 -8.28
CA GLN A 43 33.08 19.72 -8.61
C GLN A 43 32.07 18.70 -9.16
N ASP A 44 32.48 17.91 -10.14
CA ASP A 44 31.60 16.96 -10.84
C ASP A 44 31.13 15.86 -9.89
N THR A 45 32.00 15.39 -8.99
CA THR A 45 31.64 14.39 -7.99
C THR A 45 30.61 14.93 -6.98
N VAL A 46 30.74 16.19 -6.56
CA VAL A 46 29.76 16.86 -5.69
C VAL A 46 28.43 17.08 -6.43
N ARG A 47 28.46 17.47 -7.71
CA ARG A 47 27.24 17.61 -8.54
C ARG A 47 26.52 16.28 -8.70
N LEU A 48 27.25 15.20 -8.99
CA LEU A 48 26.71 13.85 -9.11
C LEU A 48 25.99 13.39 -7.83
N LEU A 49 26.51 13.74 -6.65
CA LEU A 49 25.86 13.45 -5.37
C LEU A 49 24.47 14.09 -5.30
N PHE A 50 24.37 15.38 -5.61
CA PHE A 50 23.10 16.11 -5.58
C PHE A 50 22.13 15.65 -6.68
N GLU A 51 22.62 15.38 -7.89
CA GLU A 51 21.81 14.82 -8.97
C GLU A 51 21.26 13.43 -8.61
N THR A 52 22.10 12.57 -8.06
CA THR A 52 21.68 11.23 -7.61
C THR A 52 20.66 11.32 -6.49
N PHE A 53 20.83 12.26 -5.56
CA PHE A 53 19.83 12.50 -4.51
C PHE A 53 18.51 13.02 -5.10
N ARG A 54 18.56 13.96 -6.05
CA ARG A 54 17.40 14.50 -6.76
C ARG A 54 16.60 13.38 -7.46
N ARG A 55 17.29 12.44 -8.11
CA ARG A 55 16.69 11.27 -8.78
C ARG A 55 16.08 10.27 -7.79
N THR A 56 16.75 10.01 -6.66
CA THR A 56 16.43 8.86 -5.79
C THR A 56 15.67 9.22 -4.51
N GLY A 57 15.80 10.45 -4.03
CA GLY A 57 15.27 10.97 -2.78
C GLY A 57 15.83 10.29 -1.52
N SER A 58 16.98 9.61 -1.58
CA SER A 58 17.51 8.80 -0.47
C SER A 58 19.03 8.86 -0.37
N ALA A 59 19.54 9.25 0.81
CA ALA A 59 20.97 9.31 1.08
C ALA A 59 21.67 7.94 0.99
N GLU A 60 21.00 6.87 1.40
CA GLU A 60 21.51 5.50 1.27
C GLU A 60 21.65 5.08 -0.20
N ARG A 61 20.69 5.45 -1.06
CA ARG A 61 20.78 5.15 -2.49
C ARG A 61 21.88 5.92 -3.20
N VAL A 62 22.21 7.12 -2.73
CA VAL A 62 23.39 7.85 -3.20
C VAL A 62 24.65 7.05 -2.92
N VAL A 63 24.85 6.59 -1.69
CA VAL A 63 25.99 5.72 -1.32
C VAL A 63 26.01 4.45 -2.19
N LYS A 64 24.86 3.79 -2.34
CA LYS A 64 24.76 2.57 -3.15
C LYS A 64 25.14 2.83 -4.61
N HIS A 65 24.72 3.95 -5.20
CA HIS A 65 25.07 4.30 -6.58
C HIS A 65 26.59 4.49 -6.71
N PHE A 66 27.21 5.31 -5.85
CA PHE A 66 28.65 5.53 -5.85
C PHE A 66 29.43 4.22 -5.68
N SER A 67 28.99 3.35 -4.77
CA SER A 67 29.61 2.04 -4.56
C SER A 67 29.44 1.08 -5.74
N THR A 68 28.29 1.11 -6.43
CA THR A 68 28.00 0.20 -7.56
C THR A 68 28.79 0.62 -8.80
N GLU A 69 28.93 1.92 -9.03
CA GLU A 69 29.67 2.48 -10.16
C GLU A 69 31.20 2.60 -9.88
N GLY A 70 31.67 2.19 -8.70
CA GLY A 70 33.09 2.28 -8.33
C GLY A 70 33.63 3.71 -8.17
N ILE A 71 32.76 4.68 -7.90
CA ILE A 71 33.10 6.11 -7.81
C ILE A 71 33.50 6.46 -6.37
N LEU A 72 34.71 7.01 -6.21
CA LEU A 72 35.22 7.53 -4.93
C LEU A 72 34.81 8.98 -4.71
N PHE A 73 34.62 9.39 -3.46
CA PHE A 73 34.23 10.74 -3.08
C PHE A 73 35.41 11.51 -2.48
N PRO A 74 35.57 12.81 -2.80
CA PRO A 74 36.68 13.59 -2.29
C PRO A 74 36.49 13.97 -0.82
N HIS A 75 37.58 13.91 -0.05
CA HIS A 75 37.63 14.25 1.36
C HIS A 75 38.82 15.15 1.65
N ARG A 76 38.56 16.32 2.23
CA ARG A 76 39.61 17.25 2.66
C ARG A 76 40.01 17.01 4.11
N PHE A 77 41.24 16.57 4.34
CA PHE A 77 41.81 16.38 5.67
C PHE A 77 42.40 17.68 6.24
N VAL A 78 42.83 17.67 7.50
CA VAL A 78 43.21 18.86 8.28
C VAL A 78 44.41 19.62 7.68
N ARG A 79 45.23 18.97 6.83
CA ARG A 79 46.38 19.56 6.14
C ARG A 79 46.07 20.01 4.69
N ASP A 80 44.81 20.26 4.38
CA ASP A 80 44.29 20.62 3.04
C ASP A 80 44.54 19.62 1.90
N GLU A 81 45.11 18.45 2.20
CA GLU A 81 45.17 17.32 1.28
C GLU A 81 43.77 16.74 1.00
N VAL A 82 43.48 16.52 -0.28
CA VAL A 82 42.25 15.88 -0.75
C VAL A 82 42.53 14.43 -1.08
N VAL A 83 41.79 13.52 -0.44
CA VAL A 83 41.86 12.08 -0.68
C VAL A 83 40.51 11.60 -1.20
N PHE A 84 40.51 10.73 -2.19
CA PHE A 84 39.31 10.08 -2.70
C PHE A 84 39.10 8.76 -1.97
N CYS A 85 37.97 8.63 -1.26
CA CYS A 85 37.64 7.40 -0.56
C CYS A 85 36.15 7.04 -0.70
N PRO A 86 35.74 5.81 -0.31
CA PRO A 86 34.34 5.40 -0.45
C PRO A 86 33.38 6.34 0.29
N LEU A 87 32.28 6.71 -0.38
CA LEU A 87 31.27 7.60 0.16
C LEU A 87 30.46 6.89 1.27
N GLU A 88 30.34 7.52 2.43
CA GLU A 88 29.54 7.00 3.54
C GLU A 88 28.23 7.76 3.75
N HIS A 89 27.22 7.06 4.29
CA HIS A 89 25.88 7.61 4.51
C HIS A 89 25.88 8.89 5.37
N HIS A 90 26.69 8.91 6.43
CA HIS A 90 26.76 10.05 7.33
C HIS A 90 27.29 11.31 6.62
N GLN A 91 28.14 11.14 5.61
CA GLN A 91 28.74 12.22 4.82
C GLN A 91 27.69 12.82 3.87
N VAL A 92 26.92 11.97 3.19
CA VAL A 92 25.81 12.39 2.33
C VAL A 92 24.81 13.22 3.12
N VAL A 93 24.36 12.73 4.28
CA VAL A 93 23.42 13.45 5.14
C VAL A 93 24.00 14.81 5.60
N ARG A 94 25.29 14.85 5.95
CA ARG A 94 25.97 16.11 6.34
C ARG A 94 26.02 17.11 5.18
N ILE A 95 26.31 16.65 3.96
CA ILE A 95 26.36 17.48 2.74
C ILE A 95 24.97 18.02 2.42
N LEU A 96 23.94 17.16 2.40
CA LEU A 96 22.57 17.55 2.06
C LEU A 96 21.96 18.53 3.08
N HIS A 97 22.37 18.52 4.36
CA HIS A 97 21.93 19.49 5.37
C HIS A 97 22.78 20.78 5.45
N ASN A 98 23.77 20.94 4.58
CA ASN A 98 24.66 22.09 4.61
C ASN A 98 24.21 23.18 3.61
N PRO A 99 23.65 24.31 4.08
CA PRO A 99 23.15 25.38 3.21
C PRO A 99 24.26 26.11 2.45
N ARG A 100 25.54 25.91 2.79
CA ARG A 100 26.66 26.47 2.02
C ARG A 100 26.74 25.91 0.60
N TYR A 101 26.23 24.70 0.35
CA TYR A 101 26.11 24.19 -1.03
C TYR A 101 25.04 24.93 -1.85
N ALA A 102 24.17 25.71 -1.20
CA ALA A 102 23.14 26.53 -1.82
C ALA A 102 23.49 28.02 -1.85
N GLY A 103 24.79 28.35 -1.76
CA GLY A 103 25.28 29.75 -1.81
C GLY A 103 25.05 30.58 -0.55
N ALA A 104 24.51 29.99 0.53
CA ALA A 104 24.24 30.74 1.75
C ALA A 104 25.40 30.68 2.76
N TYR A 105 25.83 31.85 3.23
CA TYR A 105 26.72 31.97 4.38
C TYR A 105 25.90 31.91 5.67
N VAL A 106 26.32 31.06 6.61
CA VAL A 106 25.57 30.77 7.84
C VAL A 106 26.46 30.73 9.06
N PHE A 107 26.01 31.36 10.15
CA PHE A 107 26.68 31.33 11.45
C PHE A 107 25.69 31.13 12.60
N GLY A 108 26.09 30.40 13.63
CA GLY A 108 25.26 30.19 14.83
C GLY A 108 24.18 29.10 14.71
N LYS A 109 24.37 28.08 13.85
CA LYS A 109 23.40 26.97 13.66
C LYS A 109 23.15 26.10 14.90
N THR A 110 24.00 26.19 15.92
CA THR A 110 23.94 25.36 17.12
C THR A 110 24.15 26.20 18.37
N ARG A 111 23.27 26.02 19.36
CA ARG A 111 23.43 26.59 20.71
C ARG A 111 24.04 25.56 21.64
N GLN A 112 25.09 25.96 22.33
CA GLN A 112 25.72 25.16 23.38
C GLN A 112 25.10 25.54 24.73
N ARG A 113 24.61 24.55 25.50
CA ARG A 113 24.18 24.75 26.89
C ARG A 113 25.05 23.89 27.80
N LYS A 114 25.72 24.51 28.78
CA LYS A 114 26.44 23.81 29.85
C LYS A 114 25.44 23.46 30.96
N GLY A 115 25.25 22.17 31.21
CA GLY A 115 24.54 21.66 32.39
C GLY A 115 25.53 21.18 33.46
N ALA A 116 25.03 20.64 34.57
CA ALA A 116 25.84 20.00 35.60
C ALA A 116 26.65 18.84 35.00
N GLY A 117 27.94 19.07 34.72
CA GLY A 117 28.90 18.09 34.23
C GLY A 117 28.90 17.77 32.72
N HIS A 118 27.95 18.27 31.92
CA HIS A 118 27.90 17.93 30.48
C HIS A 118 27.52 19.11 29.58
N ILE A 119 28.11 19.14 28.40
CA ILE A 119 27.82 20.11 27.34
C ILE A 119 26.78 19.49 26.40
N ARG A 120 25.60 20.11 26.30
CA ARG A 120 24.60 19.75 25.28
C ARG A 120 24.65 20.73 24.12
N TYR A 121 24.66 20.20 22.90
CA TYR A 121 24.52 20.97 21.67
C TYR A 121 23.10 20.81 21.14
N ARG A 122 22.42 21.93 20.88
CA ARG A 122 21.10 21.94 20.25
C ARG A 122 21.22 22.61 18.88
N LYS A 123 20.76 21.94 17.82
CA LYS A 123 20.55 22.58 16.51
C LYS A 123 19.41 23.58 16.62
N LEU A 124 19.61 24.79 16.11
CA LEU A 124 18.62 25.85 16.14
C LEU A 124 17.81 25.87 14.83
N PRO A 125 16.51 26.21 14.89
CA PRO A 125 15.73 26.51 13.70
C PRO A 125 16.32 27.75 13.00
N ARG A 126 15.99 27.92 11.71
CA ARG A 126 16.64 28.92 10.86
C ARG A 126 16.46 30.35 11.38
N GLU A 127 15.29 30.62 11.95
CA GLU A 127 14.87 31.90 12.50
C GLU A 127 15.72 32.31 13.72
N GLU A 128 16.37 31.34 14.36
CA GLU A 128 17.26 31.55 15.50
C GLU A 128 18.75 31.56 15.11
N TRP A 129 19.09 31.46 13.82
CA TRP A 129 20.48 31.55 13.37
C TRP A 129 21.00 32.97 13.57
N THR A 130 22.25 33.08 14.01
CA THR A 130 22.85 34.38 14.33
C THR A 130 23.16 35.20 13.07
N VAL A 131 23.54 34.52 11.98
CA VAL A 131 23.75 35.13 10.66
C VAL A 131 23.24 34.17 9.60
N PHE A 132 22.46 34.71 8.68
CA PHE A 132 22.02 34.06 7.45
C PHE A 132 22.13 35.08 6.32
N LEU A 133 23.06 34.85 5.40
CA LEU A 133 23.26 35.67 4.21
C LEU A 133 23.05 34.77 2.99
N PRO A 134 21.92 34.87 2.28
CA PRO A 134 21.73 34.17 1.01
C PRO A 134 22.68 34.76 -0.06
N ASP A 135 22.93 33.98 -1.13
CA ASP A 135 23.69 34.40 -2.32
C ASP A 135 25.06 35.05 -2.03
N SER A 136 25.73 34.60 -0.98
CA SER A 136 27.04 35.11 -0.57
C SER A 136 28.19 34.59 -1.45
N HIS A 137 27.99 33.42 -2.06
CA HIS A 137 28.97 32.75 -2.91
C HIS A 137 28.28 31.80 -3.90
N PRO A 138 28.95 31.36 -4.99
CA PRO A 138 28.37 30.40 -5.93
C PRO A 138 28.03 29.07 -5.25
N GLY A 139 26.81 28.56 -5.42
CA GLY A 139 26.38 27.25 -4.92
C GLY A 139 26.52 26.11 -5.94
N TYR A 140 26.46 24.88 -5.45
CA TYR A 140 26.26 23.68 -6.28
C TYR A 140 24.78 23.46 -6.66
N LEU A 141 23.88 24.06 -5.90
CA LEU A 141 22.43 24.03 -6.09
C LEU A 141 21.83 25.41 -5.77
N SER A 142 20.60 25.66 -6.22
CA SER A 142 19.85 26.85 -5.83
C SER A 142 19.30 26.75 -4.40
N TRP A 143 18.87 27.88 -3.83
CA TRP A 143 18.22 27.87 -2.52
C TRP A 143 16.91 27.06 -2.51
N GLU A 144 16.12 27.18 -3.57
CA GLU A 144 14.87 26.43 -3.76
C GLU A 144 15.12 24.92 -3.81
N GLU A 145 16.16 24.49 -4.55
CA GLU A 145 16.56 23.09 -4.60
C GLU A 145 17.01 22.57 -3.22
N PHE A 146 17.66 23.41 -2.42
CA PHE A 146 18.06 23.05 -1.05
C PHE A 146 16.85 22.83 -0.15
N GLU A 147 15.86 23.72 -0.21
CA GLU A 147 14.62 23.61 0.57
C GLU A 147 13.79 22.38 0.16
N ALA A 148 13.70 22.09 -1.14
CA ALA A 148 13.10 20.87 -1.66
C ALA A 148 13.81 19.62 -1.10
N ASN A 149 15.15 19.61 -1.10
CA ASN A 149 15.93 18.52 -0.51
C ASN A 149 15.69 18.39 1.00
N GLN A 150 15.58 19.50 1.75
CA GLN A 150 15.24 19.47 3.18
C GLN A 150 13.83 18.90 3.43
N ALA A 151 12.85 19.21 2.57
CA ALA A 151 11.51 18.65 2.66
C ALA A 151 11.53 17.13 2.48
N VAL A 152 12.22 16.62 1.45
CA VAL A 152 12.40 15.18 1.22
C VAL A 152 13.07 14.49 2.41
N LEU A 153 14.12 15.09 2.98
CA LEU A 153 14.79 14.53 4.16
C LEU A 153 13.88 14.50 5.40
N ARG A 154 13.08 15.55 5.63
CA ARG A 154 12.10 15.60 6.71
C ARG A 154 11.01 14.54 6.53
N ASP A 155 10.49 14.39 5.32
CA ASP A 155 9.48 13.36 5.02
C ASP A 155 10.04 11.95 5.21
N ASN A 156 11.28 11.70 4.81
CA ASN A 156 11.96 10.45 5.08
C ASN A 156 12.13 10.19 6.60
N ALA A 157 12.46 11.22 7.37
CA ALA A 157 12.59 11.14 8.83
C ALA A 157 11.24 10.93 9.54
N ASN A 158 10.15 11.54 9.05
CA ASN A 158 8.78 11.36 9.56
C ASN A 158 8.30 9.90 9.45
N GLY A 159 8.91 9.10 8.57
CA GLY A 159 8.74 7.65 8.50
C GLY A 159 9.15 6.88 9.75
N TYR A 160 9.96 7.49 10.63
CA TYR A 160 10.53 6.90 11.84
C TYR A 160 9.90 7.41 13.16
N GLY A 161 8.98 8.39 13.11
CA GLY A 161 8.27 8.91 14.29
C GLY A 161 7.28 7.92 14.93
N ILE A 162 6.67 8.27 16.07
CA ILE A 162 5.76 7.39 16.84
C ILE A 162 4.44 7.12 16.07
N ASP A 163 3.92 8.12 15.35
CA ASP A 163 2.68 7.99 14.59
C ASP A 163 2.85 7.64 13.11
N ARG A 164 4.07 7.73 12.57
CA ARG A 164 4.45 7.30 11.19
C ARG A 164 3.39 7.62 10.12
N PRO A 165 2.85 8.85 10.04
CA PRO A 165 1.75 9.17 9.14
C PRO A 165 2.13 9.01 7.65
N LYS A 166 3.43 9.14 7.32
CA LYS A 166 3.96 8.96 5.97
C LYS A 166 5.19 8.05 6.00
N ARG A 167 4.99 6.73 5.94
CA ARG A 167 6.13 5.79 5.84
C ARG A 167 6.72 5.85 4.43
N PRO A 168 8.06 5.88 4.24
CA PRO A 168 8.67 5.84 2.91
C PRO A 168 8.14 4.69 2.05
N ALA A 169 8.05 4.90 0.73
CA ALA A 169 7.70 3.84 -0.21
C ALA A 169 8.85 2.84 -0.25
N ARG A 170 8.72 1.75 0.52
CA ARG A 170 9.72 0.69 0.66
C ARG A 170 9.43 -0.47 -0.28
N GLU A 171 10.44 -1.31 -0.44
CA GLU A 171 10.35 -2.59 -1.15
C GLU A 171 9.33 -3.52 -0.47
N GLY A 172 8.69 -4.38 -1.27
CA GLY A 172 7.62 -5.28 -0.85
C GLY A 172 6.34 -5.11 -1.69
N VAL A 173 5.59 -6.18 -1.87
CA VAL A 173 4.45 -6.24 -2.80
C VAL A 173 3.23 -5.44 -2.35
N ALA A 174 3.13 -5.09 -1.06
CA ALA A 174 1.97 -4.38 -0.50
C ALA A 174 1.87 -2.94 -1.01
N LEU A 175 0.97 -2.69 -1.95
CA LEU A 175 0.81 -1.40 -2.62
C LEU A 175 0.36 -0.30 -1.65
N LEU A 176 -0.50 -0.62 -0.69
CA LEU A 176 -1.10 0.38 0.21
C LEU A 176 -0.28 0.55 1.50
N GLN A 177 0.95 0.03 1.53
CA GLN A 177 1.82 0.11 2.68
C GLN A 177 2.06 1.56 3.10
N GLY A 178 1.71 1.87 4.35
CA GLY A 178 2.06 3.14 5.00
C GLY A 178 1.13 4.32 4.71
N ILE A 179 -0.02 4.08 4.07
CA ILE A 179 -1.09 5.07 3.84
C ILE A 179 -2.47 4.56 4.30
N VAL A 180 -2.52 3.33 4.81
CA VAL A 180 -3.77 2.69 5.24
C VAL A 180 -4.07 3.04 6.69
N LEU A 181 -5.30 3.47 6.92
CA LEU A 181 -5.91 3.75 8.22
C LEU A 181 -7.00 2.72 8.54
N CYS A 182 -7.16 2.44 9.82
CA CYS A 182 -8.21 1.59 10.34
C CYS A 182 -9.52 2.37 10.42
N GLY A 183 -10.57 1.94 9.71
CA GLY A 183 -11.88 2.60 9.79
C GLY A 183 -12.63 2.43 11.12
N VAL A 184 -12.16 1.54 12.01
CA VAL A 184 -12.74 1.34 13.34
C VAL A 184 -12.12 2.29 14.37
N CYS A 185 -10.79 2.47 14.38
CA CYS A 185 -10.09 3.24 15.40
C CYS A 185 -9.25 4.41 14.87
N GLY A 186 -9.26 4.67 13.57
CA GLY A 186 -8.52 5.75 12.91
C GLY A 186 -7.00 5.58 12.85
N ARG A 187 -6.43 4.57 13.51
CA ARG A 187 -4.98 4.37 13.60
C ARG A 187 -4.40 3.79 12.31
N SER A 188 -3.15 4.13 12.00
CA SER A 188 -2.43 3.57 10.85
C SER A 188 -2.23 2.05 10.97
N MET A 189 -2.47 1.34 9.88
CA MET A 189 -2.34 -0.12 9.81
C MET A 189 -0.90 -0.53 9.44
N THR A 190 -0.51 -1.71 9.90
CA THR A 190 0.78 -2.34 9.56
C THR A 190 0.59 -3.47 8.55
N VAL A 191 1.63 -3.82 7.82
CA VAL A 191 1.58 -4.93 6.85
C VAL A 191 2.25 -6.16 7.46
N ARG A 192 1.57 -7.31 7.40
CA ARG A 192 2.17 -8.63 7.65
C ARG A 192 2.17 -9.41 6.33
N TYR A 193 3.29 -10.04 5.99
CA TYR A 193 3.38 -10.90 4.80
C TYR A 193 3.19 -12.37 5.18
N TYR A 194 2.50 -13.11 4.33
CA TYR A 194 2.42 -14.56 4.38
C TYR A 194 2.76 -15.12 2.99
N VAL A 195 3.31 -16.33 2.95
CA VAL A 195 3.66 -16.98 1.68
C VAL A 195 2.48 -17.81 1.22
N ARG A 196 1.99 -17.55 0.01
CA ARG A 196 0.95 -18.33 -0.65
C ARG A 196 1.45 -18.76 -2.03
N ARG A 197 1.50 -20.07 -2.29
CA ARG A 197 2.02 -20.65 -3.55
C ARG A 197 3.40 -20.08 -3.95
N GLY A 198 4.29 -19.89 -2.97
CA GLY A 198 5.64 -19.34 -3.20
C GLY A 198 5.72 -17.81 -3.32
N HIS A 199 4.58 -17.10 -3.34
CA HIS A 199 4.56 -15.64 -3.45
C HIS A 199 4.17 -14.97 -2.12
N PRO A 200 4.83 -13.87 -1.73
CA PRO A 200 4.40 -13.08 -0.58
C PRO A 200 3.07 -12.40 -0.87
N VAL A 201 2.13 -12.48 0.06
CA VAL A 201 0.83 -11.80 0.00
C VAL A 201 0.67 -10.96 1.26
N PRO A 202 0.20 -9.70 1.15
CA PRO A 202 0.07 -8.82 2.30
C PRO A 202 -1.26 -9.02 3.03
N ASN A 203 -1.23 -8.83 4.35
CA ASN A 203 -2.38 -8.57 5.20
C ASN A 203 -2.18 -7.21 5.88
N TYR A 204 -3.21 -6.37 5.85
CA TYR A 204 -3.25 -5.11 6.57
C TYR A 204 -3.80 -5.36 7.97
N VAL A 205 -3.01 -5.04 9.00
CA VAL A 205 -3.29 -5.37 10.39
C VAL A 205 -3.27 -4.12 11.25
N CYS A 206 -4.39 -3.84 11.91
CA CYS A 206 -4.48 -2.82 12.96
C CYS A 206 -4.22 -3.47 14.33
N GLN A 207 -2.96 -3.45 14.77
CA GLN A 207 -2.51 -4.14 16.00
C GLN A 207 -1.92 -3.21 17.06
N ARG A 208 -1.87 -1.89 16.81
CA ARG A 208 -1.15 -0.96 17.69
C ARG A 208 -1.67 -0.99 19.12
N GLN A 209 -2.98 -0.87 19.30
CA GLN A 209 -3.61 -0.94 20.63
C GLN A 209 -3.35 -2.29 21.30
N SER A 210 -3.47 -3.39 20.56
CA SER A 210 -3.19 -4.75 21.06
C SER A 210 -1.78 -4.90 21.62
N ILE A 211 -0.79 -4.27 20.97
CA ILE A 211 0.60 -4.26 21.43
C ILE A 211 0.76 -3.37 22.66
N GLU A 212 0.18 -2.16 22.63
CA GLU A 212 0.28 -1.18 23.72
C GLU A 212 -0.37 -1.67 25.02
N THR A 213 -1.50 -2.39 24.94
CA THR A 213 -2.28 -2.83 26.09
C THR A 213 -2.19 -4.33 26.35
N ALA A 214 -1.34 -5.06 25.62
CA ALA A 214 -1.21 -6.52 25.67
C ALA A 214 -2.55 -7.29 25.56
N ALA A 215 -3.54 -6.74 24.84
CA ALA A 215 -4.90 -7.29 24.77
C ALA A 215 -5.04 -8.61 23.98
N GLY A 216 -3.95 -9.14 23.42
CA GLY A 216 -3.90 -10.46 22.78
C GLY A 216 -4.50 -10.54 21.36
N HIS A 217 -5.41 -9.63 20.96
CA HIS A 217 -5.98 -9.62 19.60
C HIS A 217 -5.90 -8.24 18.91
N PRO A 218 -5.62 -8.19 17.60
CA PRO A 218 -5.65 -6.93 16.83
C PRO A 218 -7.09 -6.40 16.71
N CYS A 219 -7.21 -5.09 16.49
CA CYS A 219 -8.50 -4.42 16.26
C CYS A 219 -9.15 -4.90 14.96
N GLN A 220 -8.39 -4.97 13.86
CA GLN A 220 -8.85 -5.57 12.62
C GLN A 220 -7.71 -6.17 11.80
N ILE A 221 -8.05 -7.19 11.03
CA ILE A 221 -7.18 -7.81 10.01
C ILE A 221 -7.95 -7.82 8.69
N VAL A 222 -7.39 -7.15 7.68
CA VAL A 222 -7.93 -7.08 6.32
C VAL A 222 -6.97 -7.80 5.37
N PRO A 223 -7.41 -8.87 4.69
CA PRO A 223 -6.60 -9.54 3.69
C PRO A 223 -6.28 -8.62 2.51
N GLY A 224 -5.03 -8.59 2.07
CA GLY A 224 -4.60 -7.79 0.91
C GLY A 224 -4.80 -8.47 -0.44
N THR A 225 -5.24 -9.73 -0.48
CA THR A 225 -5.48 -10.45 -1.75
C THR A 225 -6.59 -9.75 -2.53
N GLY A 226 -6.30 -9.26 -3.73
CA GLY A 226 -7.25 -8.53 -4.59
C GLY A 226 -7.60 -7.11 -4.11
N LEU A 227 -7.17 -6.71 -2.91
CA LEU A 227 -7.38 -5.36 -2.38
C LEU A 227 -6.50 -4.34 -3.10
N ASP A 228 -5.20 -4.65 -3.20
CA ASP A 228 -4.22 -3.78 -3.86
C ASP A 228 -4.56 -3.62 -5.35
N ASP A 229 -5.03 -4.69 -6.00
CA ASP A 229 -5.47 -4.67 -7.40
C ASP A 229 -6.72 -3.81 -7.59
N ALA A 230 -7.72 -3.94 -6.70
CA ALA A 230 -8.95 -3.14 -6.76
C ALA A 230 -8.66 -1.64 -6.60
N VAL A 231 -7.78 -1.27 -5.66
CA VAL A 231 -7.37 0.14 -5.52
C VAL A 231 -6.55 0.60 -6.73
N GLY A 232 -5.69 -0.26 -7.28
CA GLY A 232 -4.93 0.02 -8.49
C GLY A 232 -5.83 0.36 -9.68
N GLU A 233 -6.89 -0.42 -9.90
CA GLU A 233 -7.85 -0.16 -10.99
C GLU A 233 -8.62 1.16 -10.78
N VAL A 234 -9.03 1.50 -9.55
CA VAL A 234 -9.65 2.80 -9.25
C VAL A 234 -8.73 3.97 -9.55
N ILE A 235 -7.43 3.82 -9.26
CA ILE A 235 -6.43 4.85 -9.56
C ILE A 235 -6.24 5.02 -11.07
N LEU A 236 -6.19 3.91 -11.81
CA LEU A 236 -6.05 3.95 -13.26
C LEU A 236 -7.27 4.59 -13.93
N ASP A 237 -8.48 4.31 -13.42
CA ASP A 237 -9.72 4.91 -13.90
C ASP A 237 -9.79 6.41 -13.62
N ALA A 238 -9.40 6.83 -12.41
CA ALA A 238 -9.34 8.23 -12.03
C ALA A 238 -8.29 9.03 -12.83
N ALA A 239 -7.19 8.38 -13.22
CA ALA A 239 -6.14 8.96 -14.06
C ALA A 239 -6.38 8.74 -15.57
N SER A 240 -7.58 8.30 -15.97
CA SER A 240 -7.90 8.09 -17.38
C SER A 240 -7.89 9.41 -18.16
N PRO A 241 -7.57 9.40 -19.46
CA PRO A 241 -7.61 10.59 -20.30
C PRO A 241 -8.97 11.30 -20.30
N ALA A 242 -10.07 10.54 -20.26
CA ALA A 242 -11.42 11.11 -20.22
C ALA A 242 -11.69 11.83 -18.89
N SER A 243 -11.31 11.23 -17.75
CA SER A 243 -11.42 11.88 -16.43
C SER A 243 -10.56 13.14 -16.34
N LEU A 244 -9.36 13.12 -16.95
CA LEU A 244 -8.47 14.28 -17.02
C LEU A 244 -9.01 15.40 -17.91
N GLU A 245 -9.67 15.08 -19.03
CA GLU A 245 -10.27 16.09 -19.91
C GLU A 245 -11.36 16.89 -19.18
N VAL A 246 -12.25 16.19 -18.46
CA VAL A 246 -13.28 16.83 -17.62
C VAL A 246 -12.64 17.69 -16.53
N ALA A 247 -11.60 17.17 -15.85
CA ALA A 247 -10.89 17.95 -14.84
C ALA A 247 -10.22 19.21 -15.43
N LEU A 248 -9.60 19.09 -16.61
CA LEU A 248 -8.97 20.22 -17.32
C LEU A 248 -9.99 21.28 -17.73
N GLN A 249 -11.20 20.90 -18.14
CA GLN A 249 -12.28 21.85 -18.43
C GLN A 249 -12.70 22.64 -17.19
N VAL A 250 -12.85 21.97 -16.04
CA VAL A 250 -13.13 22.66 -14.75
C VAL A 250 -11.98 23.60 -14.38
N PHE A 251 -10.72 23.18 -14.59
CA PHE A 251 -9.57 24.06 -14.39
C PHE A 251 -9.57 25.27 -15.31
N GLU A 252 -9.98 25.12 -16.58
CA GLU A 252 -10.15 26.25 -17.49
C GLU A 252 -11.22 27.22 -17.02
N GLU A 253 -12.33 26.71 -16.52
CA GLU A 253 -13.38 27.57 -15.97
C GLU A 253 -12.93 28.31 -14.71
N ILE A 254 -12.13 27.68 -13.85
CA ILE A 254 -11.51 28.34 -12.70
C ILE A 254 -10.47 29.37 -13.18
N ARG A 255 -9.72 29.09 -14.24
CA ARG A 255 -8.73 29.99 -14.83
C ARG A 255 -9.39 31.22 -15.44
N THR A 256 -10.48 31.07 -16.18
CA THR A 256 -11.21 32.21 -16.75
C THR A 256 -11.77 33.10 -15.64
N ARG A 257 -12.34 32.52 -14.58
CA ARG A 257 -12.76 33.26 -13.39
C ARG A 257 -11.59 33.98 -12.71
N LYS A 258 -10.43 33.32 -12.56
CA LYS A 258 -9.21 33.96 -12.03
C LYS A 258 -8.71 35.11 -12.91
N ALA A 259 -8.72 34.94 -14.23
CA ALA A 259 -8.30 35.99 -15.17
C ALA A 259 -9.25 37.19 -15.15
N GLU A 260 -10.55 36.98 -14.91
CA GLU A 260 -11.51 38.04 -14.69
C GLU A 260 -11.24 38.81 -13.40
N VAL A 261 -10.98 38.09 -12.29
CA VAL A 261 -10.56 38.71 -11.03
C VAL A 261 -9.22 39.45 -11.18
N ASP A 262 -8.26 38.91 -11.93
CA ASP A 262 -6.97 39.57 -12.22
C ASP A 262 -7.18 40.86 -13.01
N ARG A 263 -8.07 40.87 -14.02
CA ARG A 263 -8.44 42.08 -14.77
C ARG A 263 -9.02 43.16 -13.85
N ILE A 264 -9.95 42.79 -12.97
CA ILE A 264 -10.56 43.74 -12.02
C ILE A 264 -9.48 44.33 -11.11
N ARG A 265 -8.55 43.50 -10.61
CA ARG A 265 -7.45 43.97 -9.74
C ARG A 265 -6.49 44.89 -10.45
N ARG A 266 -6.10 44.59 -11.70
CA ARG A 266 -5.27 45.49 -12.52
C ARG A 266 -5.95 46.84 -12.74
N ALA A 267 -7.26 46.84 -13.00
CA ALA A 267 -8.03 48.07 -13.13
C ALA A 267 -8.06 48.89 -11.82
N THR A 268 -8.10 48.23 -10.65
CA THR A 268 -7.99 48.92 -9.34
C THR A 268 -6.63 49.58 -9.15
N ILE A 269 -5.53 48.92 -9.53
CA ILE A 269 -4.18 49.50 -9.47
C ILE A 269 -4.07 50.70 -10.41
N GLU A 270 -4.57 50.58 -11.63
CA GLU A 270 -4.51 51.67 -12.61
C GLU A 270 -5.29 52.90 -12.13
N ARG A 271 -6.49 52.69 -11.57
CA ARG A 271 -7.26 53.77 -10.94
C ARG A 271 -6.51 54.44 -9.79
N ALA A 272 -5.91 53.64 -8.89
CA ALA A 272 -5.12 54.18 -7.78
C ALA A 272 -3.90 54.99 -8.27
N ARG A 273 -3.29 54.56 -9.39
CA ARG A 273 -2.18 55.27 -10.04
C ARG A 273 -2.64 56.60 -10.63
N GLU A 274 -3.76 56.62 -11.35
CA GLU A 274 -4.36 57.84 -11.89
C GLU A 274 -4.71 58.84 -10.77
N GLU A 275 -5.34 58.38 -9.70
CA GLU A 275 -5.69 59.22 -8.55
C GLU A 275 -4.45 59.81 -7.85
N ALA A 276 -3.39 59.02 -7.68
CA ALA A 276 -2.12 59.50 -7.12
C ALA A 276 -1.45 60.54 -8.03
N GLU A 277 -1.52 60.37 -9.35
CA GLU A 277 -0.98 61.31 -10.33
C GLU A 277 -1.79 62.63 -10.37
N VAL A 278 -3.11 62.57 -10.26
CA VAL A 278 -3.96 63.77 -10.12
C VAL A 278 -3.61 64.53 -8.84
N ALA A 279 -3.50 63.84 -7.70
CA ALA A 279 -3.12 64.46 -6.43
C ALA A 279 -1.71 65.08 -6.49
N ARG A 280 -0.76 64.42 -7.17
CA ARG A 280 0.59 64.96 -7.44
C ARG A 280 0.52 66.27 -8.21
N ARG A 281 -0.25 66.31 -9.30
CA ARG A 281 -0.39 67.51 -10.14
C ARG A 281 -1.03 68.66 -9.37
N GLN A 282 -2.04 68.39 -8.54
CA GLN A 282 -2.68 69.40 -7.69
C GLN A 282 -1.69 70.00 -6.69
N TYR A 283 -0.88 69.17 -6.04
CA TYR A 283 0.18 69.64 -5.14
C TYR A 283 1.23 70.50 -5.86
N MET A 284 1.70 70.06 -7.04
CA MET A 284 2.72 70.77 -7.83
C MET A 284 2.25 72.13 -8.37
N LEU A 285 0.94 72.35 -8.49
CA LEU A 285 0.36 73.60 -8.98
C LEU A 285 0.08 74.62 -7.86
N VAL A 286 0.19 74.24 -6.59
CA VAL A 286 -0.03 75.16 -5.47
C VAL A 286 1.12 76.17 -5.37
N ARG A 287 0.74 77.44 -5.17
CA ARG A 287 1.71 78.51 -4.97
C ARG A 287 2.31 78.46 -3.56
N PRO A 288 3.60 78.81 -3.39
CA PRO A 288 4.29 78.74 -2.09
C PRO A 288 3.64 79.57 -0.98
N GLU A 289 2.90 80.62 -1.32
CA GLU A 289 2.25 81.51 -0.35
C GLU A 289 1.05 80.84 0.35
N ASN A 290 0.46 79.80 -0.25
CA ASN A 290 -0.73 79.10 0.27
C ASN A 290 -0.35 77.87 1.10
N ARG A 291 0.43 78.07 2.16
CA ARG A 291 1.03 76.99 2.97
C ARG A 291 0.02 75.98 3.51
N LEU A 292 -1.13 76.43 4.03
CA LEU A 292 -2.18 75.55 4.56
C LEU A 292 -2.81 74.65 3.48
N VAL A 293 -2.93 75.15 2.25
CA VAL A 293 -3.44 74.38 1.10
C VAL A 293 -2.39 73.38 0.64
N ALA A 294 -1.10 73.77 0.63
CA ALA A 294 0.02 72.89 0.33
C ALA A 294 0.08 71.69 1.28
N ASP A 295 0.00 71.92 2.60
CA ASP A 295 0.03 70.86 3.62
C ASP A 295 -1.15 69.88 3.47
N THR A 296 -2.32 70.39 3.06
CA THR A 296 -3.53 69.57 2.85
C THR A 296 -3.40 68.70 1.59
N LEU A 297 -2.93 69.28 0.48
CA LEU A 297 -2.70 68.54 -0.77
C LEU A 297 -1.54 67.55 -0.67
N GLU A 298 -0.50 67.87 0.12
CA GLU A 298 0.59 66.95 0.42
C GLU A 298 0.07 65.73 1.19
N ARG A 299 -0.76 65.94 2.22
CA ARG A 299 -1.40 64.84 2.95
C ARG A 299 -2.27 63.97 2.04
N GLN A 300 -3.06 64.59 1.15
CA GLN A 300 -3.88 63.86 0.17
C GLN A 300 -3.02 63.07 -0.81
N TRP A 301 -1.92 63.64 -1.30
CA TRP A 301 -1.01 62.95 -2.21
C TRP A 301 -0.34 61.75 -1.53
N ASN A 302 0.14 61.92 -0.29
CA ASN A 302 0.72 60.84 0.52
C ASN A 302 -0.29 59.72 0.80
N GLU A 303 -1.56 60.06 1.06
CA GLU A 303 -2.63 59.07 1.24
C GLU A 303 -2.86 58.26 -0.04
N LYS A 304 -2.95 58.92 -1.21
CA LYS A 304 -3.10 58.23 -2.51
C LYS A 304 -1.89 57.36 -2.88
N LEU A 305 -0.66 57.81 -2.56
CA LEU A 305 0.56 57.01 -2.71
C LEU A 305 0.55 55.75 -1.84
N SER A 306 0.10 55.88 -0.59
CA SER A 306 -0.02 54.74 0.32
C SER A 306 -1.02 53.71 -0.20
N LEU A 307 -2.18 54.16 -0.70
CA LEU A 307 -3.20 53.28 -1.28
C LEU A 307 -2.70 52.56 -2.54
N LEU A 308 -1.98 53.26 -3.42
CA LEU A 308 -1.33 52.64 -4.59
C LEU A 308 -0.31 51.58 -4.18
N SER A 309 0.59 51.91 -3.25
CA SER A 309 1.61 50.97 -2.77
C SER A 309 0.99 49.72 -2.15
N GLN A 310 -0.11 49.87 -1.40
CA GLN A 310 -0.81 48.75 -0.80
C GLN A 310 -1.46 47.85 -1.86
N ALA A 311 -2.12 48.44 -2.86
CA ALA A 311 -2.72 47.69 -3.97
C ALA A 311 -1.67 46.94 -4.82
N GLU A 312 -0.51 47.56 -5.09
CA GLU A 312 0.59 46.92 -5.81
C GLU A 312 1.22 45.77 -5.02
N GLU A 313 1.36 45.91 -3.70
CA GLU A 313 1.94 44.88 -2.85
C GLU A 313 1.01 43.67 -2.68
N ASP A 314 -0.29 43.90 -2.50
CA ASP A 314 -1.31 42.85 -2.46
C ASP A 314 -1.35 42.07 -3.78
N TYR A 315 -1.24 42.77 -4.91
CA TYR A 315 -1.15 42.16 -6.24
C TYR A 315 0.11 41.31 -6.39
N ARG A 316 1.27 41.81 -5.94
CA ARG A 316 2.56 41.11 -6.04
C ARG A 316 2.56 39.82 -5.22
N LYS A 317 2.04 39.85 -3.99
CA LYS A 317 1.91 38.67 -3.12
C LYS A 317 1.06 37.59 -3.78
N MET A 318 -0.10 37.95 -4.33
CA MET A 318 -0.98 36.96 -4.97
C MET A 318 -0.42 36.40 -6.28
N LYS A 319 0.36 37.19 -7.04
CA LYS A 319 0.98 36.72 -8.29
C LYS A 319 2.14 35.75 -8.07
N GLN A 320 2.87 35.91 -6.96
CA GLN A 320 3.94 34.97 -6.58
C GLN A 320 3.40 33.58 -6.19
N ASP A 321 2.16 33.51 -5.67
CA ASP A 321 1.54 32.24 -5.27
C ASP A 321 0.87 31.47 -6.44
N SER A 322 0.80 32.04 -7.65
CA SER A 322 0.16 31.41 -8.80
C SER A 322 1.15 31.03 -9.89
N SER A 323 1.54 29.76 -9.96
CA SER A 323 2.12 29.15 -11.17
C SER A 323 1.03 28.39 -11.89
N GLU A 324 0.71 28.78 -13.13
CA GLU A 324 -0.29 28.11 -13.95
C GLU A 324 0.36 27.15 -14.95
N PRO A 325 -0.14 25.92 -15.10
CA PRO A 325 0.35 24.98 -16.11
C PRO A 325 0.21 25.57 -17.52
N THR A 326 1.26 25.45 -18.32
CA THR A 326 1.24 25.87 -19.73
C THR A 326 0.47 24.90 -20.62
N ALA A 327 0.17 25.29 -21.86
CA ALA A 327 -0.45 24.40 -22.84
C ALA A 327 0.42 23.16 -23.13
N GLU A 328 1.74 23.33 -23.18
CA GLU A 328 2.71 22.23 -23.35
C GLU A 328 2.68 21.26 -22.16
N ASP A 329 2.56 21.77 -20.93
CA ASP A 329 2.43 20.93 -19.74
C ASP A 329 1.18 20.05 -19.80
N ARG A 330 0.08 20.55 -20.35
CA ARG A 330 -1.18 19.80 -20.49
C ARG A 330 -1.06 18.65 -21.47
N GLU A 331 -0.46 18.91 -22.63
CA GLU A 331 -0.25 17.87 -23.64
C GLU A 331 0.65 16.76 -23.09
N ARG A 332 1.71 17.14 -22.35
CA ARG A 332 2.57 16.20 -21.61
C ARG A 332 1.79 15.41 -20.57
N ILE A 333 0.93 16.05 -19.77
CA ILE A 333 0.10 15.37 -18.76
C ILE A 333 -0.84 14.36 -19.43
N GLN A 334 -1.50 14.73 -20.53
CA GLN A 334 -2.38 13.82 -21.27
C GLN A 334 -1.63 12.64 -21.89
N ALA A 335 -0.42 12.88 -22.43
CA ALA A 335 0.44 11.82 -22.94
C ALA A 335 0.84 10.85 -21.81
N LEU A 336 1.28 11.38 -20.67
CA LEU A 336 1.66 10.57 -19.50
C LEU A 336 0.47 9.77 -18.95
N ALA A 337 -0.73 10.34 -18.94
CA ALA A 337 -1.94 9.66 -18.50
C ALA A 337 -2.32 8.48 -19.41
N ARG A 338 -2.16 8.64 -20.73
CA ARG A 338 -2.35 7.54 -21.70
C ARG A 338 -1.36 6.40 -21.48
N ASP A 339 -0.12 6.72 -21.12
CA ASP A 339 0.93 5.74 -20.86
C ASP A 339 0.87 5.11 -19.47
N LEU A 340 0.17 5.73 -18.51
CA LEU A 340 0.17 5.30 -17.11
C LEU A 340 -0.30 3.84 -16.91
N PRO A 341 -1.41 3.36 -17.54
CA PRO A 341 -1.81 1.96 -17.41
C PRO A 341 -0.73 0.98 -17.91
N ARG A 342 -0.04 1.34 -18.99
CA ARG A 342 1.05 0.54 -19.58
C ARG A 342 2.23 0.45 -18.61
N VAL A 343 2.67 1.57 -18.06
CA VAL A 343 3.76 1.62 -17.07
C VAL A 343 3.35 0.91 -15.78
N TRP A 344 2.12 1.06 -15.33
CA TRP A 344 1.61 0.43 -14.11
C TRP A 344 1.56 -1.10 -14.21
N LYS A 345 1.19 -1.63 -15.37
CA LYS A 345 1.08 -3.08 -15.61
C LYS A 345 2.41 -3.72 -16.07
N ASP A 346 3.44 -2.92 -16.42
CA ASP A 346 4.77 -3.44 -16.78
C ASP A 346 5.41 -4.21 -15.60
N PRO A 347 5.83 -5.48 -15.78
CA PRO A 347 6.53 -6.27 -14.76
C PRO A 347 7.84 -5.64 -14.26
N ARG A 348 8.50 -4.80 -15.07
CA ARG A 348 9.74 -4.09 -14.71
C ARG A 348 9.48 -2.92 -13.75
N THR A 349 8.24 -2.44 -13.67
CA THR A 349 7.88 -1.37 -12.75
C THR A 349 7.86 -1.92 -11.33
N SER A 350 8.83 -1.47 -10.53
CA SER A 350 8.98 -1.96 -9.17
C SER A 350 7.75 -1.62 -8.32
N ALA A 351 7.42 -2.48 -7.35
CA ALA A 351 6.34 -2.20 -6.40
C ALA A 351 6.56 -0.88 -5.63
N ARG A 352 7.83 -0.48 -5.46
CA ARG A 352 8.19 0.82 -4.88
C ARG A 352 7.74 1.98 -5.76
N ASP A 353 7.95 1.90 -7.06
CA ASP A 353 7.56 2.98 -7.98
C ASP A 353 6.04 3.07 -8.09
N LYS A 354 5.33 1.93 -8.09
CA LYS A 354 3.85 1.90 -7.99
C LYS A 354 3.34 2.62 -6.74
N LYS A 355 3.95 2.38 -5.57
CA LYS A 355 3.64 3.10 -4.33
C LYS A 355 3.93 4.60 -4.43
N ARG A 356 5.02 5.01 -5.08
CA ARG A 356 5.35 6.43 -5.27
C ARG A 356 4.30 7.11 -6.12
N MET A 357 3.96 6.51 -7.27
CA MET A 357 2.91 7.03 -8.17
C MET A 357 1.57 7.15 -7.44
N LEU A 358 1.15 6.11 -6.72
CA LEU A 358 -0.09 6.12 -5.94
C LEU A 358 -0.17 7.29 -4.95
N ARG A 359 0.93 7.58 -4.25
CA ARG A 359 0.99 8.63 -3.21
C ARG A 359 1.01 10.05 -3.76
N LEU A 360 1.20 10.23 -5.08
CA LEU A 360 1.01 11.51 -5.74
C LEU A 360 -0.48 11.85 -5.85
N LEU A 361 -1.34 10.84 -5.94
CA LEU A 361 -2.78 11.00 -6.17
C LEU A 361 -3.61 10.81 -4.89
N VAL A 362 -3.16 9.93 -3.99
CA VAL A 362 -3.89 9.54 -2.79
C VAL A 362 -3.26 10.11 -1.52
N GLU A 363 -4.07 10.70 -0.65
CA GLU A 363 -3.67 11.15 0.69
C GLU A 363 -3.61 9.96 1.66
N ASP A 364 -4.73 9.28 1.85
CA ASP A 364 -4.88 8.13 2.73
C ASP A 364 -5.98 7.19 2.24
N ILE A 365 -5.96 5.96 2.75
CA ILE A 365 -6.98 4.94 2.46
C ILE A 365 -7.49 4.39 3.78
N THR A 366 -8.79 4.44 3.99
CA THR A 366 -9.43 3.87 5.17
C THR A 366 -10.02 2.51 4.82
N LEU A 367 -9.64 1.47 5.58
CA LEU A 367 -10.17 0.12 5.42
C LEU A 367 -11.07 -0.23 6.59
N THR A 368 -12.28 -0.70 6.28
CA THR A 368 -13.23 -1.21 7.27
C THR A 368 -13.65 -2.61 6.88
N ARG A 369 -13.47 -3.57 7.79
CA ARG A 369 -13.95 -4.94 7.62
C ARG A 369 -15.40 -5.05 8.07
N GLU A 370 -16.31 -5.24 7.13
CA GLU A 370 -17.76 -5.36 7.35
C GLU A 370 -18.21 -6.71 6.79
N ALA A 371 -17.96 -7.81 7.51
CA ALA A 371 -18.20 -9.15 6.97
C ALA A 371 -19.64 -9.32 6.43
N PRO A 372 -19.83 -9.79 5.18
CA PRO A 372 -18.87 -10.49 4.32
C PRO A 372 -18.03 -9.60 3.37
N MET A 373 -18.08 -8.28 3.51
CA MET A 373 -17.41 -7.30 2.65
C MET A 373 -16.25 -6.56 3.36
N ILE A 374 -15.47 -5.84 2.56
CA ILE A 374 -14.43 -4.89 2.93
C ILE A 374 -14.83 -3.58 2.27
N ARG A 375 -15.01 -2.55 3.08
CA ARG A 375 -15.20 -1.17 2.62
C ARG A 375 -13.85 -0.49 2.53
N ILE A 376 -13.62 0.19 1.41
CA ILE A 376 -12.38 0.86 1.04
C ILE A 376 -12.73 2.31 0.71
N ASP A 377 -12.38 3.24 1.59
CA ASP A 377 -12.57 4.66 1.36
C ASP A 377 -11.22 5.29 0.97
N ILE A 378 -11.12 5.81 -0.25
CA ILE A 378 -9.92 6.43 -0.81
C ILE A 378 -10.09 7.94 -0.72
N ARG A 379 -9.17 8.62 -0.02
CA ARG A 379 -9.12 10.08 0.03
C ARG A 379 -8.05 10.59 -0.93
N TRP A 380 -8.46 11.39 -1.90
CA TRP A 380 -7.58 11.97 -2.91
C TRP A 380 -6.85 13.21 -2.41
N LYS A 381 -5.69 13.49 -3.00
CA LYS A 381 -5.00 14.78 -2.88
C LYS A 381 -5.89 15.84 -3.52
N GLY A 382 -6.60 16.61 -2.70
CA GLY A 382 -7.67 17.52 -3.13
C GLY A 382 -8.97 17.37 -2.35
N GLY A 383 -9.06 16.40 -1.44
CA GLY A 383 -10.17 16.26 -0.47
C GLY A 383 -11.37 15.45 -0.97
N ALA A 384 -11.44 15.15 -2.27
CA ALA A 384 -12.43 14.22 -2.80
C ALA A 384 -12.28 12.83 -2.16
N THR A 385 -13.40 12.11 -2.00
CA THR A 385 -13.40 10.76 -1.42
C THR A 385 -14.16 9.80 -2.32
N THR A 386 -13.61 8.63 -2.57
CA THR A 386 -14.22 7.55 -3.35
C THR A 386 -14.35 6.30 -2.50
N THR A 387 -15.54 5.71 -2.44
CA THR A 387 -15.81 4.49 -1.68
C THR A 387 -15.99 3.31 -2.61
N VAL A 388 -15.30 2.20 -2.32
CA VAL A 388 -15.41 0.92 -3.03
C VAL A 388 -15.63 -0.20 -2.03
N THR A 389 -16.47 -1.17 -2.39
CA THR A 389 -16.70 -2.37 -1.57
C THR A 389 -16.25 -3.64 -2.29
N ARG A 390 -15.70 -4.59 -1.54
CA ARG A 390 -15.22 -5.87 -2.07
C ARG A 390 -15.55 -7.02 -1.12
N PRO A 391 -15.87 -8.23 -1.62
CA PRO A 391 -16.07 -9.39 -0.75
C PRO A 391 -14.76 -9.79 -0.07
N LEU A 392 -14.86 -10.23 1.18
CA LEU A 392 -13.75 -10.88 1.87
C LEU A 392 -13.36 -12.16 1.13
N PRO A 393 -12.05 -12.46 0.98
CA PRO A 393 -11.62 -13.76 0.50
C PRO A 393 -12.18 -14.86 1.40
N LEU A 394 -12.65 -15.95 0.78
CA LEU A 394 -13.08 -17.14 1.51
C LEU A 394 -11.95 -17.65 2.42
N ASN A 395 -12.30 -18.11 3.61
CA ASN A 395 -11.34 -18.75 4.49
C ASN A 395 -10.84 -20.08 3.87
N ALA A 396 -9.70 -20.58 4.34
CA ALA A 396 -9.07 -21.76 3.74
C ALA A 396 -10.00 -23.01 3.71
N PRO A 397 -10.80 -23.31 4.76
CA PRO A 397 -11.80 -24.38 4.70
C PRO A 397 -12.87 -24.17 3.62
N ASP A 398 -13.45 -22.97 3.54
CA ASP A 398 -14.53 -22.65 2.60
C ASP A 398 -14.04 -22.64 1.14
N MET A 399 -12.76 -22.31 0.91
CA MET A 399 -12.14 -22.41 -0.42
C MET A 399 -12.09 -23.84 -0.98
N VAL A 400 -12.07 -24.86 -0.11
CA VAL A 400 -11.95 -26.26 -0.50
C VAL A 400 -13.18 -27.08 -0.12
N ARG A 401 -14.20 -26.43 0.43
CA ARG A 401 -15.43 -27.06 0.88
C ARG A 401 -16.21 -27.55 -0.33
N THR A 402 -16.65 -28.79 -0.27
CA THR A 402 -17.49 -29.36 -1.33
C THR A 402 -18.81 -28.58 -1.38
N PRO A 403 -19.27 -28.13 -2.57
CA PRO A 403 -20.53 -27.43 -2.73
C PRO A 403 -21.69 -28.16 -2.04
N PRO A 404 -22.63 -27.45 -1.37
CA PRO A 404 -23.76 -28.07 -0.69
C PRO A 404 -24.60 -28.98 -1.60
N SER A 405 -24.77 -28.60 -2.86
CA SER A 405 -25.50 -29.41 -3.86
C SER A 405 -24.91 -30.81 -4.05
N ILE A 406 -23.58 -30.94 -4.03
CA ILE A 406 -22.89 -32.23 -4.14
C ILE A 406 -23.05 -33.02 -2.84
N VAL A 407 -23.01 -32.35 -1.68
CA VAL A 407 -23.23 -33.02 -0.39
C VAL A 407 -24.63 -33.62 -0.31
N GLU A 408 -25.65 -32.91 -0.79
CA GLU A 408 -27.02 -33.42 -0.84
C GLU A 408 -27.17 -34.57 -1.86
N MET A 409 -26.44 -34.53 -2.98
CA MET A 409 -26.39 -35.67 -3.91
C MET A 409 -25.75 -36.90 -3.25
N VAL A 410 -24.66 -36.73 -2.50
CA VAL A 410 -24.06 -37.82 -1.72
C VAL A 410 -25.03 -38.33 -0.65
N ARG A 411 -25.79 -37.44 0.00
CA ARG A 411 -26.81 -37.80 0.99
C ARG A 411 -27.92 -38.68 0.39
N ALA A 412 -28.35 -38.37 -0.82
CA ALA A 412 -29.37 -39.13 -1.53
C ALA A 412 -28.88 -40.52 -2.00
N LEU A 413 -27.61 -40.63 -2.43
CA LEU A 413 -27.06 -41.89 -2.98
C LEU A 413 -26.52 -42.83 -1.89
N ALA A 414 -26.00 -42.31 -0.78
CA ALA A 414 -25.37 -43.08 0.29
C ALA A 414 -26.21 -44.25 0.88
N PRO A 415 -27.55 -44.19 0.94
CA PRO A 415 -28.38 -45.30 1.43
C PRO A 415 -28.54 -46.47 0.45
N HIS A 416 -28.16 -46.30 -0.83
CA HIS A 416 -28.43 -47.25 -1.92
C HIS A 416 -27.17 -47.67 -2.69
N GLU A 417 -26.12 -46.85 -2.67
CA GLU A 417 -24.87 -47.07 -3.39
C GLU A 417 -23.68 -47.15 -2.43
N THR A 418 -22.65 -47.90 -2.82
CA THR A 418 -21.36 -47.93 -2.15
C THR A 418 -20.56 -46.65 -2.42
N ASP A 419 -19.59 -46.31 -1.56
CA ASP A 419 -18.75 -45.12 -1.74
C ASP A 419 -18.03 -45.10 -3.11
N ARG A 420 -17.74 -46.28 -3.70
CA ARG A 420 -17.17 -46.40 -5.05
C ARG A 420 -18.19 -46.13 -6.16
N GLU A 421 -19.41 -46.62 -6.01
CA GLU A 421 -20.50 -46.35 -6.97
C GLU A 421 -20.86 -44.87 -6.95
N ILE A 422 -21.02 -44.27 -5.77
CA ILE A 422 -21.27 -42.81 -5.63
C ILE A 422 -20.15 -42.01 -6.30
N ALA A 423 -18.89 -42.38 -6.08
CA ALA A 423 -17.76 -41.71 -6.74
C ALA A 423 -17.83 -41.84 -8.28
N LYS A 424 -18.22 -43.01 -8.80
CA LYS A 424 -18.41 -43.25 -10.23
C LYS A 424 -19.55 -42.37 -10.77
N THR A 425 -20.71 -42.35 -10.09
CA THR A 425 -21.89 -41.57 -10.45
C THR A 425 -21.57 -40.07 -10.51
N LEU A 426 -20.87 -39.52 -9.51
CA LEU A 426 -20.48 -38.11 -9.50
C LEU A 426 -19.47 -37.77 -10.60
N ASN A 427 -18.52 -38.66 -10.88
CA ASN A 427 -17.54 -38.44 -11.95
C ASN A 427 -18.17 -38.53 -13.36
N ILE A 428 -19.17 -39.40 -13.57
CA ILE A 428 -19.91 -39.49 -14.84
C ILE A 428 -20.65 -38.17 -15.12
N ARG A 429 -21.16 -37.52 -14.07
CA ARG A 429 -21.83 -36.20 -14.15
C ARG A 429 -20.86 -35.02 -14.26
N ASP A 430 -19.57 -35.28 -14.48
CA ASP A 430 -18.47 -34.30 -14.55
C ASP A 430 -18.38 -33.36 -13.32
N LEU A 431 -18.85 -33.84 -12.17
CA LEU A 431 -18.78 -33.09 -10.92
C LEU A 431 -17.41 -33.24 -10.28
N HIS A 432 -16.93 -32.16 -9.67
CA HIS A 432 -15.63 -32.10 -9.02
C HIS A 432 -15.76 -31.81 -7.53
N SER A 433 -14.85 -32.36 -6.72
CA SER A 433 -14.77 -32.04 -5.28
C SER A 433 -14.40 -30.56 -5.06
N GLY A 434 -14.58 -30.04 -3.84
CA GLY A 434 -14.20 -28.65 -3.52
C GLY A 434 -12.71 -28.31 -3.76
N LYS A 435 -11.84 -29.32 -3.93
CA LYS A 435 -10.42 -29.14 -4.34
C LYS A 435 -10.20 -29.25 -5.85
N GLY A 436 -11.26 -29.27 -6.67
CA GLY A 436 -11.18 -29.45 -8.11
C GLY A 436 -10.70 -30.83 -8.56
N ARG A 437 -10.76 -31.84 -7.68
CA ARG A 437 -10.33 -33.22 -7.99
C ARG A 437 -11.54 -34.10 -8.32
N ARG A 438 -11.33 -35.09 -9.20
CA ARG A 438 -12.28 -36.20 -9.41
C ARG A 438 -12.55 -36.94 -8.09
N PHE A 439 -13.77 -37.44 -7.95
CA PHE A 439 -14.20 -38.17 -6.76
C PHE A 439 -13.55 -39.55 -6.70
N ALA A 440 -13.01 -39.87 -5.53
CA ALA A 440 -12.54 -41.21 -5.17
C ALA A 440 -13.33 -41.71 -3.96
N PRO A 441 -13.44 -43.03 -3.72
CA PRO A 441 -14.22 -43.58 -2.61
C PRO A 441 -13.82 -42.97 -1.25
N LYS A 442 -12.52 -42.69 -1.06
CA LYS A 442 -12.01 -42.02 0.15
C LYS A 442 -12.55 -40.59 0.34
N ILE A 443 -12.76 -39.85 -0.75
CA ILE A 443 -13.32 -38.49 -0.71
C ILE A 443 -14.79 -38.54 -0.30
N ILE A 444 -15.57 -39.47 -0.87
CA ILE A 444 -16.98 -39.68 -0.51
C ILE A 444 -17.11 -40.06 0.96
N LYS A 445 -16.30 -41.03 1.42
CA LYS A 445 -16.26 -41.42 2.83
C LYS A 445 -15.95 -40.23 3.76
N SER A 446 -15.02 -39.36 3.37
CA SER A 446 -14.69 -38.15 4.13
C SER A 446 -15.85 -37.15 4.17
N ILE A 447 -16.56 -36.95 3.04
CA ILE A 447 -17.75 -36.10 2.99
C ILE A 447 -18.82 -36.65 3.92
N ARG A 448 -19.10 -37.96 3.83
CA ARG A 448 -20.12 -38.60 4.66
C ARG A 448 -19.84 -38.47 6.15
N PHE A 449 -18.61 -38.71 6.59
CA PHE A 449 -18.25 -38.48 8.00
C PHE A 449 -18.37 -37.02 8.42
N ALA A 450 -17.91 -36.08 7.60
CA ALA A 450 -17.96 -34.66 7.94
C ALA A 450 -19.40 -34.12 8.06
N TYR A 451 -20.36 -34.72 7.35
CA TYR A 451 -21.77 -34.30 7.30
C TYR A 451 -22.74 -35.28 7.99
N GLY A 452 -22.23 -36.30 8.68
CA GLY A 452 -23.04 -37.28 9.41
C GLY A 452 -24.00 -38.09 8.52
N ILE A 453 -23.55 -38.50 7.32
CA ILE A 453 -24.36 -39.23 6.35
C ILE A 453 -24.14 -40.75 6.51
N ASP A 454 -25.19 -41.45 6.91
CA ASP A 454 -25.22 -42.92 7.05
C ASP A 454 -24.86 -43.62 5.71
N ASN A 455 -24.15 -44.75 5.77
CA ASN A 455 -23.98 -45.60 4.58
C ASN A 455 -25.13 -46.60 4.48
N MET A 456 -25.18 -47.26 3.32
CA MET A 456 -25.99 -48.43 3.08
C MET A 456 -25.91 -49.50 4.19
N ARG A 457 -24.73 -49.77 4.78
CA ARG A 457 -24.61 -50.72 5.90
C ARG A 457 -25.37 -50.23 7.15
N ASP A 458 -25.21 -48.97 7.53
CA ASP A 458 -25.80 -48.36 8.72
C ASP A 458 -27.32 -48.33 8.59
N ARG A 459 -27.83 -48.02 7.39
CA ARG A 459 -29.26 -48.13 7.05
C ARG A 459 -29.77 -49.56 7.26
N TYR A 460 -29.19 -50.54 6.58
CA TYR A 460 -29.63 -51.95 6.68
C TYR A 460 -29.50 -52.50 8.11
N ARG A 461 -28.50 -52.05 8.88
CA ARG A 461 -28.40 -52.38 10.31
C ARG A 461 -29.54 -51.80 11.14
N LYS A 462 -29.99 -50.57 10.86
CA LYS A 462 -31.18 -49.98 11.49
C LYS A 462 -32.46 -50.70 11.09
N GLU A 463 -32.54 -51.22 9.87
CA GLU A 463 -33.63 -52.07 9.36
C GLU A 463 -33.57 -53.52 9.89
N GLY A 464 -32.60 -53.86 10.75
CA GLY A 464 -32.51 -55.17 11.40
C GLY A 464 -31.76 -56.25 10.60
N TRP A 465 -31.09 -55.91 9.50
CA TRP A 465 -30.33 -56.89 8.71
C TRP A 465 -29.11 -57.43 9.45
N LEU A 466 -28.85 -58.72 9.24
CA LEU A 466 -27.86 -59.50 9.97
C LEU A 466 -26.53 -59.56 9.21
N THR A 467 -25.42 -59.54 9.96
CA THR A 467 -24.09 -59.80 9.41
C THR A 467 -23.92 -61.27 9.03
N SER A 468 -22.95 -61.56 8.17
CA SER A 468 -22.60 -62.94 7.80
C SER A 468 -22.31 -63.88 8.99
N ARG A 469 -21.92 -63.35 10.16
CA ARG A 469 -21.71 -64.14 11.39
C ARG A 469 -23.01 -64.38 12.14
N GLU A 470 -23.84 -63.36 12.29
CA GLU A 470 -25.13 -63.44 12.98
C GLU A 470 -26.09 -64.40 12.24
N ILE A 471 -26.20 -64.28 10.91
CA ILE A 471 -27.05 -65.18 10.12
C ILE A 471 -26.50 -66.62 10.12
N ALA A 472 -25.18 -66.78 10.13
CA ALA A 472 -24.55 -68.09 10.18
C ALA A 472 -24.78 -68.78 11.53
N ALA A 473 -24.79 -68.02 12.63
CA ALA A 473 -25.17 -68.50 13.94
C ALA A 473 -26.65 -68.92 13.99
N GLN A 474 -27.55 -68.12 13.41
CA GLN A 474 -28.98 -68.45 13.30
C GLN A 474 -29.21 -69.74 12.49
N LEU A 475 -28.44 -69.94 11.41
CA LEU A 475 -28.51 -71.12 10.54
C LEU A 475 -27.67 -72.32 11.02
N LYS A 476 -26.88 -72.17 12.09
CA LYS A 476 -25.89 -73.16 12.57
C LYS A 476 -24.92 -73.64 11.47
N VAL A 477 -24.47 -72.72 10.60
CA VAL A 477 -23.50 -72.99 9.53
C VAL A 477 -22.26 -72.11 9.65
N HIS A 478 -21.22 -72.41 8.87
CA HIS A 478 -20.06 -71.53 8.75
C HIS A 478 -20.42 -70.26 7.94
N PRO A 479 -19.88 -69.06 8.24
CA PRO A 479 -20.16 -67.82 7.49
C PRO A 479 -19.92 -67.91 5.98
N ALA A 480 -18.94 -68.72 5.55
CA ALA A 480 -18.69 -68.99 4.14
C ALA A 480 -19.85 -69.73 3.46
N THR A 481 -20.53 -70.62 4.20
CA THR A 481 -21.73 -71.35 3.75
C THR A 481 -22.92 -70.40 3.64
N ALA A 482 -23.11 -69.48 4.58
CA ALA A 482 -24.15 -68.45 4.49
C ALA A 482 -23.94 -67.52 3.26
N LYS A 483 -22.69 -67.08 3.01
CA LYS A 483 -22.33 -66.35 1.79
C LYS A 483 -22.52 -67.17 0.51
N ARG A 484 -22.41 -68.50 0.59
CA ARG A 484 -22.71 -69.39 -0.55
C ARG A 484 -24.22 -69.48 -0.78
N PHE A 485 -25.01 -69.64 0.27
CA PHE A 485 -26.48 -69.63 0.19
C PHE A 485 -27.02 -68.33 -0.42
N ALA A 486 -26.42 -67.17 -0.13
CA ALA A 486 -26.78 -65.94 -0.82
C ALA A 486 -26.44 -65.94 -2.32
N ARG A 487 -25.27 -66.45 -2.71
CA ARG A 487 -24.90 -66.60 -4.14
C ARG A 487 -25.79 -67.60 -4.87
N GLU A 488 -26.31 -68.57 -4.14
CA GLU A 488 -27.23 -69.61 -4.59
C GLU A 488 -28.71 -69.16 -4.52
N GLY A 489 -29.00 -67.90 -4.16
CA GLY A 489 -30.36 -67.34 -4.13
C GLY A 489 -31.23 -67.80 -2.95
N LEU A 490 -30.70 -68.61 -2.04
CA LEU A 490 -31.43 -69.17 -0.89
C LEU A 490 -31.58 -68.18 0.28
N LEU A 491 -30.72 -67.16 0.32
CA LEU A 491 -30.78 -66.07 1.29
C LEU A 491 -30.70 -64.74 0.53
N ARG A 492 -31.57 -63.81 0.88
CA ARG A 492 -31.44 -62.44 0.38
C ARG A 492 -30.26 -61.76 1.07
N ALA A 493 -29.31 -61.28 0.29
CA ALA A 493 -28.16 -60.55 0.78
C ALA A 493 -27.82 -59.35 -0.10
N VAL A 494 -27.40 -58.26 0.52
CA VAL A 494 -26.96 -57.04 -0.16
C VAL A 494 -25.50 -56.79 0.17
N ARG A 495 -24.69 -56.48 -0.86
CA ARG A 495 -23.29 -56.09 -0.68
C ARG A 495 -23.23 -54.65 -0.20
N VAL A 496 -22.79 -54.43 1.03
CA VAL A 496 -22.88 -53.12 1.70
C VAL A 496 -21.61 -52.28 1.66
N ASN A 497 -20.51 -52.81 1.11
CA ASN A 497 -19.28 -52.05 0.93
C ASN A 497 -18.35 -52.59 -0.17
N ASP A 498 -17.33 -51.78 -0.47
CA ASP A 498 -16.29 -52.10 -1.46
C ASP A 498 -15.47 -53.35 -1.10
N LYS A 499 -15.41 -53.74 0.18
CA LYS A 499 -14.68 -54.92 0.67
C LYS A 499 -15.42 -56.24 0.44
N GLY A 500 -16.66 -56.19 -0.07
CA GLY A 500 -17.46 -57.39 -0.32
C GLY A 500 -18.11 -57.96 0.95
N ASP A 501 -18.31 -57.12 1.97
CA ASP A 501 -19.15 -57.50 3.10
C ASP A 501 -20.62 -57.48 2.66
N CYS A 502 -21.36 -58.51 3.06
CA CYS A 502 -22.79 -58.62 2.81
C CYS A 502 -23.56 -58.59 4.13
N LEU A 503 -24.70 -57.91 4.11
CA LEU A 503 -25.74 -58.08 5.11
C LEU A 503 -26.85 -58.95 4.53
N PHE A 504 -27.53 -59.68 5.41
CA PHE A 504 -28.53 -60.68 5.09
C PHE A 504 -29.85 -60.26 5.73
N GLU A 505 -30.94 -60.46 5.01
CA GLU A 505 -32.28 -60.27 5.56
C GLU A 505 -32.53 -61.30 6.67
N PRO A 506 -33.17 -60.92 7.80
CA PRO A 506 -33.55 -61.86 8.84
C PRO A 506 -34.46 -62.96 8.27
N VAL A 507 -34.11 -64.22 8.49
CA VAL A 507 -34.88 -65.35 7.96
C VAL A 507 -36.01 -65.69 8.94
N SER A 508 -37.25 -65.63 8.47
CA SER A 508 -38.48 -65.96 9.21
C SER A 508 -39.17 -67.25 8.70
N GLY A 509 -38.57 -67.96 7.74
CA GLY A 509 -39.10 -69.21 7.13
C GLY A 509 -38.23 -70.45 7.37
N PRO A 510 -38.52 -71.60 6.71
CA PRO A 510 -37.75 -72.84 6.86
C PRO A 510 -36.27 -72.61 6.48
N LEU A 511 -35.38 -72.93 7.42
CA LEU A 511 -33.96 -72.63 7.29
C LEU A 511 -33.31 -73.58 6.26
N PRO A 512 -32.50 -73.08 5.30
CA PRO A 512 -31.79 -73.92 4.36
C PRO A 512 -30.78 -74.82 5.09
N VAL A 513 -30.96 -76.15 4.97
CA VAL A 513 -30.11 -77.14 5.64
C VAL A 513 -28.90 -77.47 4.75
N PRO A 514 -27.67 -77.48 5.30
CA PRO A 514 -26.49 -77.87 4.53
C PRO A 514 -26.50 -79.36 4.22
N HIS A 515 -26.76 -79.74 2.95
CA HIS A 515 -26.55 -81.11 2.50
C HIS A 515 -25.05 -81.40 2.30
N LYS A 516 -24.50 -82.35 3.05
CA LYS A 516 -23.13 -82.88 2.84
C LYS A 516 -23.11 -83.78 1.59
N GLY A 517 -22.17 -83.56 0.68
CA GLY A 517 -21.85 -84.49 -0.42
C GLY A 517 -22.57 -84.30 -1.78
N LYS A 518 -23.66 -83.52 -1.89
CA LYS A 518 -24.34 -83.28 -3.19
C LYS A 518 -23.88 -81.99 -3.88
N ARG A 519 -23.68 -82.00 -5.21
CA ARG A 519 -23.45 -80.76 -5.99
C ARG A 519 -24.74 -79.92 -6.02
N TYR A 520 -24.63 -78.60 -6.19
CA TYR A 520 -25.76 -77.66 -6.06
C TYR A 520 -26.94 -77.97 -7.01
N ARG A 521 -26.64 -78.34 -8.26
CA ARG A 521 -27.62 -78.74 -9.29
C ARG A 521 -28.49 -79.95 -8.92
N ASP A 522 -28.09 -80.71 -7.90
CA ASP A 522 -28.73 -81.97 -7.50
C ASP A 522 -29.54 -81.83 -6.18
N ARG A 523 -29.90 -80.59 -5.79
CA ARG A 523 -30.59 -80.28 -4.53
C ARG A 523 -31.96 -79.62 -4.80
N CYS A 524 -33.02 -80.13 -4.18
CA CYS A 524 -34.33 -79.48 -4.14
C CYS A 524 -34.42 -78.61 -2.87
N PHE A 525 -34.72 -77.32 -3.04
CA PHE A 525 -34.98 -76.40 -1.94
C PHE A 525 -36.45 -75.96 -1.99
N PRO A 526 -37.12 -75.76 -0.83
CA PRO A 526 -38.42 -75.12 -0.82
C PRO A 526 -38.28 -73.65 -1.25
N GLU A 527 -39.14 -73.20 -2.16
CA GLU A 527 -39.24 -71.79 -2.54
C GLU A 527 -39.63 -70.97 -1.31
N ASN A 528 -38.77 -70.04 -0.90
CA ASN A 528 -39.16 -69.04 0.08
C ASN A 528 -40.07 -68.02 -0.61
N VAL A 529 -41.36 -68.06 -0.26
CA VAL A 529 -42.36 -67.08 -0.67
C VAL A 529 -42.12 -65.77 0.09
N SER A 530 -41.30 -64.88 -0.46
CA SER A 530 -41.31 -63.47 -0.06
C SER A 530 -42.13 -62.68 -1.08
N ASN A 531 -43.34 -62.28 -0.69
CA ASN A 531 -44.19 -61.37 -1.47
C ASN A 531 -43.55 -59.98 -1.50
N LEU A 532 -42.88 -59.62 -2.60
CA LEU A 532 -42.69 -58.27 -3.19
C LEU A 532 -41.79 -58.41 -4.45
N PRO A 533 -42.01 -57.61 -5.52
CA PRO A 533 -41.45 -57.91 -6.84
C PRO A 533 -39.93 -57.77 -6.89
N ASN A 534 -39.29 -58.79 -7.49
CA ASN A 534 -37.89 -58.80 -7.89
C ASN A 534 -37.63 -57.78 -9.00
N GLU A 535 -37.15 -56.59 -8.66
CA GLU A 535 -36.34 -55.80 -9.60
C GLU A 535 -34.86 -56.08 -9.34
N VAL A 536 -34.30 -56.93 -10.19
CA VAL A 536 -32.85 -57.11 -10.34
C VAL A 536 -32.48 -56.43 -11.64
N GLN A 537 -32.00 -55.18 -11.56
CA GLN A 537 -31.34 -54.56 -12.70
C GLN A 537 -29.96 -55.22 -12.89
N TYR A 538 -29.80 -55.89 -14.04
CA TYR A 538 -28.50 -56.27 -14.58
C TYR A 538 -28.03 -55.15 -15.53
N GLU A 539 -26.85 -54.60 -15.30
CA GLU A 539 -26.07 -53.95 -16.35
C GLU A 539 -24.83 -54.78 -16.66
N ALA A 540 -24.57 -54.93 -17.95
CA ALA A 540 -23.42 -55.60 -18.56
C ALA A 540 -22.13 -54.76 -18.46
#